data_AF-A0A2M7U8F2-F1
#
_entry.id   AF-A0A2M7U8F2-F1
#
_cell.length_a   1.000
_cell.length_b   1.000
_cell.length_c   1.000
_cell.angle_alpha   90.00
_cell.angle_beta   90.00
_cell.angle_gamma   90.00
#
_symmetry.space_group_name_H-M   'P 1'
#
loop_
_entity.id
_entity.type
_entity.pdbx_description
1 polymer ?
#
loop_
_entity_poly.entity_id
_entity_poly.type
_entity_poly.pdbx_seq_one_letter_code
_entity_poly.pdbx_strand_id
1 'polypeptide(L)'
;MKINIKLAFLVILGLAIIILSITFYFKKGVSNKIPKNLDKISPAIPTLWFKKPSNKNNVRCTMDVKRCPDGSYVGRVAPSCSFASCPKNKF
;
A
#
# COMPACT_ATOMS: atom_id res chain seq x y z
N MET A 1 -25.73 47.19 -15.84
CA MET A 1 -24.82 46.10 -16.27
C MET A 1 -25.67 44.96 -16.81
N LYS A 2 -25.92 44.92 -18.12
CA LYS A 2 -26.77 43.90 -18.75
C LYS A 2 -25.89 42.70 -19.07
N ILE A 3 -25.88 41.71 -18.19
CA ILE A 3 -25.22 40.44 -18.48
C ILE A 3 -25.94 39.82 -19.68
N ASN A 4 -25.17 39.55 -20.74
CA ASN A 4 -25.70 38.97 -21.96
C ASN A 4 -26.16 37.55 -21.62
N ILE A 5 -27.48 37.35 -21.55
CA ILE A 5 -28.07 36.05 -21.20
C ILE A 5 -27.49 34.93 -22.07
N LYS A 6 -27.26 35.18 -23.37
CA LYS A 6 -26.58 34.25 -24.28
C LYS A 6 -25.16 33.89 -23.81
N LEU A 7 -24.40 34.86 -23.32
CA LEU A 7 -23.04 34.66 -22.79
C LEU A 7 -23.07 33.85 -21.49
N ALA A 8 -24.03 34.12 -20.60
CA ALA A 8 -24.21 33.36 -19.37
C ALA A 8 -24.55 31.87 -19.65
N PHE A 9 -25.43 31.60 -20.62
CA PHE A 9 -25.75 30.22 -21.01
C PHE A 9 -24.54 29.47 -21.58
N LEU A 10 -23.72 30.12 -22.40
CA LEU A 10 -22.49 29.49 -22.95
C LEU A 10 -21.48 29.15 -21.84
N VAL A 11 -21.32 30.03 -20.85
CA VAL A 11 -20.42 29.79 -19.72
C VAL A 11 -20.93 28.63 -18.85
N ILE A 12 -22.22 28.60 -18.53
CA ILE A 12 -22.82 27.54 -17.70
C ILE A 12 -22.74 26.18 -18.43
N LEU A 13 -23.02 26.15 -19.73
CA LEU A 13 -22.95 24.93 -20.53
C LEU A 13 -21.51 24.37 -20.57
N GLY A 14 -20.51 25.25 -20.74
CA GLY A 14 -19.10 24.85 -20.71
C GLY A 14 -18.67 24.29 -19.36
N LEU A 15 -19.03 24.95 -18.26
CA LEU A 15 -18.73 24.47 -16.90
C LEU A 15 -19.38 23.12 -16.61
N ALA A 16 -20.64 22.92 -17.05
CA ALA A 16 -21.34 21.66 -16.86
C ALA A 16 -20.64 20.49 -17.59
N ILE A 17 -20.17 20.70 -18.82
CA ILE A 17 -19.44 19.69 -19.59
C ILE A 17 -18.12 19.34 -18.89
N ILE A 18 -17.35 20.34 -18.45
CA ILE A 18 -16.08 20.14 -17.76
C ILE A 18 -16.29 19.32 -16.48
N ILE A 19 -17.30 19.65 -15.67
CA ILE A 19 -17.62 18.93 -14.43
C ILE A 19 -18.02 17.47 -14.71
N LEU A 20 -18.83 17.23 -15.74
CA LEU A 20 -19.23 15.88 -16.15
C LEU A 20 -18.04 15.04 -16.64
N SER A 21 -17.14 15.62 -17.42
CA SER A 21 -15.91 14.93 -17.85
C SER A 21 -15.05 14.56 -16.65
N ILE A 22 -14.78 15.51 -15.75
CA ILE A 22 -13.94 15.30 -14.57
C ILE A 22 -14.52 14.17 -13.68
N THR A 23 -15.81 14.25 -13.36
CA THR A 23 -16.48 13.23 -12.53
C THR A 23 -16.47 11.84 -13.19
N PHE A 24 -16.63 11.77 -14.51
CA PHE A 24 -16.51 10.53 -15.27
C PHE A 24 -15.10 9.94 -15.24
N TYR A 25 -14.07 10.78 -15.42
CA TYR A 25 -12.67 10.36 -15.32
C TYR A 25 -12.35 9.83 -13.92
N PHE A 26 -12.75 10.52 -12.86
CA PHE A 26 -12.57 10.05 -11.48
C PHE A 26 -13.32 8.75 -11.20
N LYS A 27 -14.55 8.60 -11.71
CA LYS A 27 -15.32 7.35 -11.56
C LYS A 27 -14.70 6.18 -12.34
N LYS A 28 -13.99 6.46 -13.44
CA LYS A 28 -13.39 5.42 -14.30
C LYS A 28 -11.93 5.08 -14.00
N GLY A 29 -11.20 5.84 -13.18
CA GLY A 29 -9.76 5.60 -13.03
C GLY A 29 -9.17 5.95 -11.67
N VAL A 30 -9.11 4.99 -10.75
CA VAL A 30 -7.88 4.43 -10.15
C VAL A 30 -8.27 3.07 -9.56
N SER A 31 -8.27 2.02 -10.39
CA SER A 31 -8.10 0.66 -9.88
C SER A 31 -6.83 0.13 -10.50
N ASN A 32 -5.70 0.58 -9.97
CA ASN A 32 -4.43 -0.13 -10.15
C ASN A 32 -4.61 -1.50 -9.50
N LYS A 33 -5.07 -2.48 -10.28
CA LYS A 33 -4.97 -3.89 -9.88
C LYS A 33 -3.49 -4.22 -9.83
N ILE A 34 -2.90 -4.09 -8.64
CA ILE A 34 -1.64 -4.75 -8.32
C ILE A 34 -1.90 -6.26 -8.50
N PRO A 35 -1.25 -6.94 -9.45
CA PRO A 35 -1.40 -8.38 -9.57
C PRO A 35 -0.76 -9.03 -8.33
N LYS A 36 -1.59 -9.61 -7.45
CA LYS A 36 -1.16 -10.45 -6.31
C LYS A 36 -0.74 -11.84 -6.81
N ASN A 37 0.21 -11.88 -7.74
CA ASN A 37 0.73 -13.13 -8.30
C ASN A 37 2.26 -13.08 -8.29
N LEU A 38 2.81 -12.83 -7.09
CA LEU A 38 4.24 -12.97 -6.80
C LEU A 38 4.48 -13.86 -5.57
N ASP A 39 3.49 -14.68 -5.24
CA ASP A 39 3.48 -15.67 -4.17
C ASP A 39 3.37 -17.11 -4.73
N LYS A 40 3.30 -17.26 -6.06
CA LYS A 40 3.22 -18.56 -6.76
C LYS A 40 4.41 -18.92 -7.63
N ILE A 41 5.48 -18.12 -7.64
CA ILE A 41 6.76 -18.56 -8.20
C ILE A 41 7.63 -19.02 -7.03
N SER A 42 7.28 -20.20 -6.51
CA SER A 42 8.19 -21.01 -5.71
C SER A 42 8.89 -21.95 -6.69
N PRO A 43 10.05 -21.59 -7.28
CA PRO A 43 10.84 -22.55 -8.02
C PRO A 43 11.22 -23.67 -7.06
N ALA A 44 11.13 -24.90 -7.54
CA ALA A 44 11.50 -26.10 -6.81
C ALA A 44 12.97 -26.01 -6.38
N ILE A 45 13.21 -25.62 -5.12
CA ILE A 45 14.49 -25.84 -4.43
C ILE A 45 14.20 -26.83 -3.30
N PRO A 46 14.70 -28.07 -3.36
CA PRO A 46 14.43 -29.10 -2.37
C PRO A 46 15.41 -28.99 -1.20
N THR A 47 15.46 -27.84 -0.51
CA THR A 47 16.41 -27.65 0.59
C THR A 47 15.81 -26.94 1.80
N LEU A 48 15.75 -27.72 2.90
CA LEU A 48 15.83 -27.31 4.30
C LEU A 48 14.59 -26.61 4.90
N TRP A 49 13.78 -27.40 5.62
CA TRP A 49 12.92 -27.09 6.79
C TRP A 49 12.53 -25.63 7.10
N PHE A 50 12.11 -24.84 6.12
CA PHE A 50 11.32 -23.63 6.39
C PHE A 50 9.87 -24.05 6.59
N LYS A 51 9.53 -24.35 7.86
CA LYS A 51 8.14 -24.43 8.32
C LYS A 51 7.45 -23.11 7.97
N LYS A 52 6.73 -23.08 6.85
CA LYS A 52 5.81 -21.99 6.49
C LYS A 52 4.84 -21.83 7.65
N PRO A 53 4.81 -20.72 8.40
CA PRO A 53 3.79 -20.54 9.41
C PRO A 53 2.48 -20.37 8.67
N SER A 54 1.72 -21.45 8.59
CA SER A 54 0.35 -21.46 8.12
C SER A 54 -0.48 -20.64 9.12
N ASN A 55 -0.83 -19.42 8.69
CA ASN A 55 -1.96 -18.61 9.13
C ASN A 55 -2.24 -18.60 10.64
N LYS A 56 -1.94 -17.49 11.34
CA LYS A 56 -2.84 -16.96 12.39
C LYS A 56 -2.70 -15.42 12.49
N ASN A 57 -3.69 -14.74 11.92
CA ASN A 57 -3.98 -13.31 12.05
C ASN A 57 -3.00 -12.38 11.30
N ASN A 58 -3.56 -11.48 10.48
CA ASN A 58 -2.82 -10.37 9.85
C ASN A 58 -2.42 -9.32 10.91
N VAL A 59 -1.70 -9.73 11.96
CA VAL A 59 -1.23 -8.83 13.00
C VAL A 59 -0.17 -7.94 12.37
N ARG A 60 -0.53 -6.67 12.18
CA ARG A 60 0.41 -5.63 11.79
C ARG A 60 1.04 -5.07 13.05
N CYS A 61 2.36 -5.17 13.16
CA CYS A 61 3.10 -4.50 14.21
C CYS A 61 3.53 -3.11 13.74
N THR A 62 3.72 -2.19 14.69
CA THR A 62 4.29 -0.87 14.40
C THR A 62 5.72 -1.01 13.85
N MET A 63 6.14 -0.03 13.05
CA MET A 63 7.46 -0.01 12.40
C MET A 63 8.59 0.46 13.34
N ASP A 64 8.42 0.27 14.65
CA ASP A 64 9.42 0.65 15.64
C ASP A 64 10.65 -0.25 15.53
N VAL A 65 11.82 0.32 15.80
CA VAL A 65 13.09 -0.40 15.82
C VAL A 65 13.77 -0.25 17.16
N LYS A 66 14.43 -1.32 17.61
CA LYS A 66 15.31 -1.33 18.78
C LYS A 66 16.75 -1.48 18.30
N ARG A 67 17.65 -0.62 18.79
CA ARG A 67 19.09 -0.75 18.55
C ARG A 67 19.65 -1.87 19.43
N CYS A 68 20.46 -2.73 18.82
CA CYS A 68 21.17 -3.82 19.47
C CYS A 68 22.59 -3.38 19.89
N PRO A 69 23.23 -4.07 20.86
CA PRO A 69 24.58 -3.73 21.31
C PRO A 69 25.66 -3.78 20.21
N ASP A 70 25.44 -4.58 19.16
CA ASP A 70 26.28 -4.66 17.97
C ASP A 70 26.06 -3.47 16.99
N GLY A 71 25.15 -2.55 17.30
CA GLY A 71 24.76 -1.43 16.45
C GLY A 71 23.70 -1.77 15.40
N SER A 72 23.27 -3.04 15.29
CA SER A 72 22.19 -3.43 14.39
C SER A 72 20.81 -2.98 14.91
N TYR A 73 19.78 -3.10 14.07
CA TYR A 73 18.41 -2.75 14.43
C TYR A 73 17.47 -3.94 14.21
N VAL A 74 16.59 -4.17 15.19
CA VAL A 74 15.56 -5.21 15.13
C VAL A 74 14.18 -4.59 15.25
N GLY A 75 13.23 -5.08 14.44
CA GLY A 75 11.83 -4.65 14.47
C GLY A 75 10.96 -5.52 15.38
N ARG A 76 9.67 -5.19 15.46
CA ARG A 76 8.65 -5.97 16.15
C ARG A 76 8.19 -7.17 15.30
N VAL A 77 7.89 -8.29 15.97
CA VAL A 77 7.43 -9.54 15.34
C VAL A 77 6.09 -10.01 15.90
N ALA A 78 5.17 -10.40 15.00
CA ALA A 78 3.89 -11.01 15.34
C ALA A 78 4.09 -12.38 16.02
N PRO A 79 3.13 -12.86 16.85
CA PRO A 79 1.79 -12.30 17.12
C PRO A 79 1.73 -11.28 18.27
N SER A 80 2.76 -11.21 19.12
CA SER A 80 2.78 -10.33 20.29
C SER A 80 3.32 -8.92 20.00
N CYS A 81 3.89 -8.68 18.83
CA CYS A 81 4.56 -7.43 18.46
C CYS A 81 5.69 -7.02 19.42
N SER A 82 6.38 -8.01 19.99
CA SER A 82 7.62 -7.83 20.74
C SER A 82 8.80 -7.64 19.79
N PHE A 83 9.85 -6.95 20.22
CA PHE A 83 11.09 -6.87 19.44
C PHE A 83 11.71 -8.24 19.21
N ALA A 84 12.19 -8.49 18.00
CA ALA A 84 12.98 -9.68 17.71
C ALA A 84 14.29 -9.68 18.52
N SER A 85 14.86 -10.87 18.74
CA SER A 85 16.16 -11.02 19.38
C SER A 85 17.27 -10.39 18.54
N CYS A 86 18.24 -9.76 19.19
CA CYS A 86 19.44 -9.26 18.52
C CYS A 86 20.24 -10.41 17.90
N PRO A 87 20.85 -10.21 16.72
CA PRO A 87 21.76 -11.17 16.15
C PRO A 87 22.93 -11.40 17.12
N LYS A 88 23.27 -12.67 17.37
CA LYS A 88 24.32 -13.01 18.33
C LYS A 88 25.72 -12.78 17.77
N ASN A 89 25.86 -12.75 16.44
CA ASN A 89 27.16 -12.81 15.77
C ASN A 89 27.19 -11.83 14.59
N LYS A 90 27.70 -10.62 14.85
CA LYS A 90 28.28 -9.75 13.83
C LYS A 90 29.55 -9.16 14.44
N PHE A 91 30.64 -9.90 14.28
CA PHE A 91 31.99 -9.42 14.54
C PHE A 91 32.56 -8.89 13.23
#